data_AF-A0A031ID61-F1
#
_entry.id   AF-A0A031ID61-F1
#
_cell.length_a   1.000
_cell.length_b   1.000
_cell.length_c   1.000
_cell.angle_alpha   90.00
_cell.angle_beta   90.00
_cell.angle_gamma   90.00
#
_symmetry.space_group_name_H-M   'P 1'
#
loop_
_entity.id
_entity.type
_entity.pdbx_description
1 polymer ?
#
loop_
_entity_poly.entity_id
_entity_poly.type
_entity_poly.pdbx_seq_one_letter_code
_entity_poly.pdbx_strand_id
1 'polypeptide(L)' 'MGLNETGLSLLQFFQGLAVIAAAIAFAVGGFYFIFGGDRGRSKAVGWLVGGAVGLIIVMGAFTLAEMVNDNIKF' A
#
# COMPACT_ATOMS: atom_id res chain seq x y z
N MET A 1 -9.46 1.15 27.49
CA MET A 1 -9.97 1.43 26.14
C MET A 1 -9.08 2.50 25.56
N GLY A 2 -7.94 2.01 25.08
CA GLY A 2 -6.66 2.71 25.08
C GLY A 2 -6.31 3.27 23.71
N LEU A 3 -5.53 4.35 23.69
CA LEU A 3 -4.99 4.99 22.49
C LEU A 3 -4.44 4.00 21.45
N ASN A 4 -3.91 2.88 21.93
CA ASN A 4 -3.32 1.81 21.13
C ASN A 4 -4.33 1.03 20.27
N GLU A 5 -5.52 0.72 20.82
CA GLU A 5 -6.60 0.04 20.08
C GLU A 5 -7.14 0.94 18.96
N THR A 6 -7.26 2.24 19.24
CA THR A 6 -7.66 3.25 18.23
C THR A 6 -6.60 3.38 17.14
N GLY A 7 -5.30 3.40 17.51
CA GLY A 7 -4.19 3.45 16.56
C GLY A 7 -4.14 2.26 15.61
N LEU A 8 -4.30 1.04 16.14
CA LEU A 8 -4.37 -0.20 15.35
C LEU A 8 -5.55 -0.21 14.37
N SER A 9 -6.75 0.18 14.81
CA SER A 9 -7.93 0.21 13.92
C SER A 9 -7.78 1.22 12.79
N LEU A 10 -7.17 2.39 13.06
CA LEU A 10 -6.88 3.39 12.04
C LEU A 10 -5.87 2.87 11.01
N LEU A 11 -4.82 2.18 11.49
CA LEU A 11 -3.83 1.53 10.65
C LEU A 11 -4.44 0.46 9.73
N GLN A 12 -5.34 -0.38 10.24
CA GLN A 12 -6.09 -1.35 9.43
C GLN A 12 -6.95 -0.68 8.35
N PHE A 13 -7.60 0.45 8.69
CA PHE A 13 -8.37 1.21 7.71
C PHE A 13 -7.47 1.73 6.56
N PHE A 14 -6.30 2.29 6.88
CA PHE A 14 -5.34 2.74 5.87
C PHE A 14 -4.75 1.58 5.05
N GLN A 15 -4.54 0.42 5.65
CA GLN A 15 -4.11 -0.78 4.94
C GLN A 15 -5.13 -1.18 3.86
N GLY A 16 -6.42 -1.19 4.19
CA GLY A 16 -7.49 -1.44 3.22
C GLY A 16 -7.47 -0.46 2.04
N LEU A 17 -7.34 0.84 2.33
CA LEU A 17 -7.22 1.87 1.30
C LEU A 17 -5.96 1.71 0.44
N ALA A 18 -4.83 1.33 1.04
CA ALA A 18 -3.56 1.13 0.34
C ALA A 18 -3.64 -0.05 -0.64
N VAL A 19 -4.28 -1.16 -0.24
CA VAL A 19 -4.50 -2.31 -1.14
C VAL A 19 -5.35 -1.90 -2.35
N ILE A 20 -6.43 -1.15 -2.12
CA ILE A 20 -7.30 -0.66 -3.20
C ILE A 20 -6.53 0.30 -4.12
N ALA A 21 -5.77 1.24 -3.55
CA ALA A 21 -4.96 2.18 -4.32
C ALA A 21 -3.87 1.47 -5.15
N ALA A 22 -3.21 0.46 -4.58
CA ALA A 22 -2.23 -0.36 -5.29
C ALA A 22 -2.88 -1.15 -6.44
N ALA A 23 -4.06 -1.73 -6.23
CA ALA A 23 -4.81 -2.41 -7.28
C ALA A 23 -5.14 -1.47 -8.45
N ILE A 24 -5.56 -0.24 -8.16
CA ILE A 24 -5.82 0.79 -9.19
C ILE A 24 -4.52 1.15 -9.91
N ALA A 25 -3.43 1.38 -9.18
CA ALA A 25 -2.14 1.72 -9.78
C ALA A 25 -1.65 0.60 -10.72
N PHE A 26 -1.80 -0.66 -10.33
CA PHE A 26 -1.46 -1.80 -11.19
C PHE A 26 -2.37 -1.91 -12.41
N ALA A 27 -3.68 -1.67 -12.26
CA ALA A 27 -4.62 -1.66 -13.38
C ALA A 27 -4.27 -0.56 -14.40
N VAL A 28 -3.97 0.65 -13.93
CA VAL A 28 -3.56 1.79 -14.78
C VAL A 28 -2.22 1.48 -15.47
N GLY A 29 -1.25 0.93 -14.73
CA GLY A 29 0.03 0.50 -15.31
C GLY A 29 -0.17 -0.56 -16.41
N GLY A 30 -1.00 -1.57 -16.15
CA GLY A 30 -1.37 -2.60 -17.13
C GLY A 30 -2.05 -2.02 -18.37
N PHE A 31 -2.95 -1.05 -18.19
CA PHE A 31 -3.60 -0.35 -19.30
C PHE A 31 -2.59 0.37 -20.19
N TYR A 32 -1.60 1.05 -19.61
CA TYR A 32 -0.51 1.67 -20.37
C TYR A 32 0.39 0.66 -21.09
N PHE A 33 0.55 -0.56 -20.57
CA PHE A 33 1.27 -1.62 -21.28
C PHE A 33 0.49 -2.13 -22.50
N ILE A 34 -0.83 -2.27 -22.40
CA ILE A 34 -1.68 -2.78 -23.48
C ILE A 34 -1.89 -1.72 -24.57
N PHE A 35 -2.20 -0.48 -24.17
CA PHE A 35 -2.66 0.56 -25.10
C PHE A 35 -1.69 1.74 -25.30
N GLY A 36 -0.58 1.81 -24.57
CA GLY A 36 0.27 3.00 -24.54
C GLY A 36 1.25 3.16 -25.71
N GLY A 37 1.33 2.19 -26.64
CA GLY A 37 2.28 2.22 -27.77
C GLY A 37 3.74 2.36 -27.31
N ASP A 38 4.59 2.99 -28.13
CA ASP A 38 6.03 3.13 -27.84
C ASP A 38 6.36 3.82 -26.51
N ARG A 39 5.46 4.70 -26.03
CA ARG A 39 5.62 5.42 -24.76
C ARG A 39 4.89 4.78 -23.59
N GLY A 40 4.15 3.70 -23.82
CA GLY A 40 3.34 3.01 -22.81
C GLY A 40 4.17 2.49 -21.65
N ARG A 41 5.30 1.85 -21.96
CA ARG A 41 6.21 1.27 -20.96
C ARG A 41 6.77 2.33 -20.01
N SER A 42 7.21 3.48 -20.51
CA SER A 42 7.78 4.55 -19.67
C SER A 42 6.76 5.09 -18.67
N LYS A 43 5.48 5.20 -19.08
CA LYS A 43 4.41 5.65 -18.18
C LYS A 43 3.99 4.55 -17.20
N ALA A 44 3.90 3.30 -17.68
CA ALA A 44 3.44 2.18 -16.88
C ALA A 44 4.37 1.85 -15.70
N VAL A 45 5.69 1.95 -15.88
CA VAL A 45 6.67 1.64 -14.83
C VAL A 45 6.47 2.51 -13.59
N GLY A 46 6.18 3.80 -13.74
CA GLY A 46 5.91 4.69 -12.61
C GLY A 46 4.71 4.24 -11.77
N TRP A 47 3.63 3.82 -12.44
CA TRP A 47 2.42 3.31 -11.78
C TRP A 47 2.66 1.97 -11.08
N LEU A 48 3.36 1.03 -11.72
CA LEU A 48 3.66 -0.27 -11.12
C LEU A 48 4.62 -0.14 -9.92
N VAL A 49 5.71 0.62 -10.08
CA VAL A 49 6.71 0.80 -9.01
C VAL A 49 6.11 1.60 -7.87
N GLY A 50 5.38 2.68 -8.15
CA GLY A 50 4.70 3.47 -7.13
C GLY A 50 3.67 2.64 -6.34
N GLY A 51 2.85 1.85 -7.04
CA GLY A 51 1.88 0.95 -6.40
C GLY A 51 2.52 -0.13 -5.54
N ALA A 52 3.58 -0.79 -6.03
CA ALA A 52 4.30 -1.82 -5.30
C ALA A 52 5.02 -1.25 -4.06
N VAL A 53 5.77 -0.16 -4.23
CA VAL A 53 6.54 0.46 -3.13
C VAL A 53 5.59 1.02 -2.07
N GLY A 54 4.51 1.71 -2.47
CA GLY A 54 3.52 2.24 -1.54
C GLY A 54 2.86 1.14 -0.71
N LEU A 55 2.51 0.01 -1.34
CA LEU A 55 1.93 -1.14 -0.64
C LEU A 55 2.90 -1.73 0.39
N ILE A 56 4.17 -1.92 0.03
CA ILE A 56 5.19 -2.46 0.94
C ILE A 56 5.35 -1.55 2.17
N ILE A 57 5.38 -0.23 1.98
CA ILE A 57 5.52 0.72 3.09
C ILE A 57 4.35 0.62 4.07
N VAL A 58 3.11 0.58 3.57
CA VAL A 58 1.92 0.53 4.44
C VAL A 58 1.83 -0.82 5.16
N MET A 59 2.09 -1.93 4.45
CA MET A 59 2.10 -3.26 5.06
C MET A 59 3.22 -3.39 6.10
N GLY A 60 4.41 -2.82 5.84
CA GLY A 60 5.53 -2.81 6.79
C GLY A 60 5.24 -1.96 8.03
N ALA A 61 4.57 -0.82 7.88
CA ALA A 61 4.15 -0.01 9.02
C ALA A 61 3.13 -0.75 9.91
N PHE A 62 2.20 -1.48 9.29
CA PHE A 62 1.22 -2.29 10.01
C PHE A 62 1.87 -3.40 10.82
N THR A 63 2.75 -4.19 10.20
CA THR A 63 3.44 -5.30 10.89
C THR A 63 4.34 -4.79 12.02
N LEU A 64 5.01 -3.65 11.84
CA LEU A 64 5.79 -3.02 12.91
C LEU A 64 4.91 -2.58 14.08
N ALA A 65 3.73 -2.01 13.81
CA ALA A 65 2.80 -1.61 14.85
C ALA A 65 2.27 -2.81 15.65
N GLU A 66 1.93 -3.91 14.97
CA GLU A 66 1.55 -5.18 15.62
C GLU A 66 2.70 -5.75 16.47
N MET A 67 3.93 -5.78 15.93
CA MET A 67 5.09 -6.28 16.67
C MET A 67 5.37 -5.47 17.95
N VAL A 68 5.23 -4.14 17.89
CA VAL A 68 5.38 -3.26 19.05
C VAL A 68 4.28 -3.54 20.07
N ASN A 69 3.03 -3.68 19.63
CA ASN A 69 1.90 -4.02 20.49
C ASN A 69 2.07 -5.37 21.21
N ASP A 70 2.59 -6.38 20.50
CA ASP A 70 2.72 -7.74 21.04
C ASP A 70 3.90 -7.89 22.02
N ASN A 71 4.99 -7.13 21.80
CA ASN A 71 6.20 -7.21 22.61
C ASN A 71 6.25 -6.17 23.73
N ILE A 72 5.67 -4.97 23.53
CA ILE A 72 5.63 -3.91 24.55
C ILE A 72 4.24 -3.92 25.18
N LYS A 73 4.08 -4.78 26.19
CA LYS A 73 2.91 -4.76 27.08
C LYS A 73 3.03 -3.54 28.01
N PHE A 74 2.20 -2.53 27.79
CA PHE A 74 1.85 -1.55 28.83
C PHE A 74 0.64 -2.04 29.62
#